data_AF-A0A1G1WYX5-F1
#
_entry.id   AF-A0A1G1WYX5-F1
#
_cell.length_a   1.000
_cell.length_b   1.000
_cell.length_c   1.000
_cell.angle_alpha   90.00
_cell.angle_beta   90.00
_cell.angle_gamma   90.00
#
_symmetry.space_group_name_H-M   'P 1'
#
loop_
_entity.id
_entity.type
_entity.pdbx_description
1 polymer ?
#
loop_
_entity_poly.entity_id
_entity_poly.type
_entity_poly.pdbx_seq_one_letter_code
_entity_poly.pdbx_strand_id
1 'polypeptide(L)'
;MRKKEKPKSIKILQWVYLFILVFAVLSVYVLHNTDTSFLHFLRLPLFFKDSQESLGVSYISSLTVYHFTFAYFILIFGVDIVSFFNYSNEFLRRLSLWTTVFGFAIFGLMLLYFLYSLVFLWSKDASSAFSALIFFLLALFLFLLDLITYLVEERETKLEV
;
A
#
# COMPACT_ATOMS: atom_id res chain seq x y z
N MET A 1 -1.50 -15.51 -32.50
CA MET A 1 -2.24 -14.75 -31.48
C MET A 1 -2.07 -13.26 -31.74
N ARG A 2 -3.14 -12.49 -31.99
CA ARG A 2 -3.04 -11.02 -32.13
C ARG A 2 -2.61 -10.43 -30.78
N LYS A 3 -1.55 -9.62 -30.75
CA LYS A 3 -1.20 -8.81 -29.58
C LYS A 3 -2.36 -7.85 -29.33
N LYS A 4 -3.08 -8.00 -28.22
CA LYS A 4 -4.08 -7.01 -27.79
C LYS A 4 -3.37 -5.69 -27.54
N GLU A 5 -3.85 -4.61 -28.15
CA GLU A 5 -3.32 -3.29 -27.84
C GLU A 5 -3.63 -2.94 -26.39
N LYS A 6 -2.60 -2.49 -25.68
CA LYS A 6 -2.72 -2.12 -24.28
C LYS A 6 -3.48 -0.79 -24.15
N PRO A 7 -4.61 -0.75 -23.43
CA PRO A 7 -5.40 0.47 -23.28
C PRO A 7 -4.63 1.56 -22.52
N LYS A 8 -4.97 2.83 -22.76
CA LYS A 8 -4.27 3.99 -22.18
C LYS A 8 -4.30 3.98 -20.65
N SER A 9 -5.41 3.56 -20.05
CA SER A 9 -5.61 3.40 -18.60
C SER A 9 -4.55 2.48 -17.97
N ILE A 10 -4.35 1.30 -18.53
CA ILE A 10 -3.34 0.33 -18.03
C ILE A 10 -1.92 0.84 -18.27
N LYS A 11 -1.67 1.62 -19.34
CA LYS A 11 -0.36 2.28 -19.52
C LYS A 11 -0.09 3.30 -18.43
N ILE A 12 -1.09 4.09 -18.04
CA ILE A 12 -0.96 5.06 -16.93
C ILE A 12 -0.69 4.32 -15.62
N LEU A 13 -1.49 3.29 -15.29
CA LEU A 13 -1.28 2.49 -14.09
C LEU A 13 0.11 1.86 -14.06
N GLN A 14 0.59 1.31 -15.18
CA GLN A 14 1.96 0.79 -15.27
C GLN A 14 3.01 1.81 -14.83
N TRP A 15 2.92 3.06 -15.32
CA TRP A 15 3.87 4.11 -14.94
C TRP A 15 3.70 4.56 -13.48
N VAL A 16 2.46 4.62 -12.98
CA VAL A 16 2.18 4.94 -11.57
C VAL A 16 2.81 3.90 -10.64
N TYR A 17 2.60 2.60 -10.92
CA TYR A 17 3.16 1.53 -10.10
C TYR A 17 4.69 1.49 -10.17
N LEU A 18 5.29 1.73 -11.34
CA LEU A 18 6.75 1.87 -11.48
C LEU A 18 7.29 3.05 -10.66
N PHE A 19 6.63 4.20 -10.73
CA PHE A 19 7.04 5.38 -9.97
C PHE A 19 6.96 5.12 -8.46
N ILE A 20 5.87 4.52 -7.99
CA ILE A 20 5.70 4.16 -6.58
C ILE A 20 6.77 3.16 -6.15
N LEU A 21 7.07 2.14 -6.96
CA LEU A 21 8.11 1.17 -6.66
C LEU A 21 9.48 1.85 -6.49
N VAL A 22 9.87 2.71 -7.44
CA VAL A 22 11.12 3.47 -7.36
C VAL A 22 11.15 4.36 -6.12
N PHE A 23 10.06 5.09 -5.86
CA PHE A 23 9.97 5.98 -4.71
C PHE A 23 10.02 5.22 -3.37
N ALA A 24 9.38 4.05 -3.28
CA ALA A 24 9.42 3.20 -2.10
C ALA A 24 10.84 2.68 -1.84
N VAL A 25 11.54 2.19 -2.87
CA VAL A 25 12.93 1.73 -2.74
C VAL A 25 13.85 2.86 -2.31
N LEU A 26 13.72 4.05 -2.92
CA LEU A 26 14.50 5.22 -2.53
C LEU A 26 14.20 5.66 -1.09
N SER A 27 12.93 5.65 -0.70
CA SER A 27 12.51 6.01 0.66
C SER A 27 13.10 5.05 1.70
N VAL A 28 13.04 3.74 1.45
CA VAL A 28 13.66 2.73 2.32
C VAL A 28 15.17 2.94 2.40
N TYR A 29 15.84 3.16 1.25
CA TYR A 29 17.27 3.42 1.21
C TYR A 29 17.66 4.66 2.03
N VAL A 30 16.93 5.78 1.87
CA VAL A 30 17.17 7.01 2.62
C VAL A 30 16.92 6.80 4.11
N LEU A 31 15.81 6.17 4.49
CA LEU A 31 15.45 5.92 5.89
C LEU A 31 16.44 4.97 6.59
N HIS A 32 17.04 4.03 5.85
CA HIS A 32 18.02 3.08 6.39
C HIS A 32 19.42 3.69 6.52
N ASN A 33 19.84 4.52 5.58
CA ASN A 33 21.20 5.10 5.57
C ASN A 33 21.30 6.47 6.26
N THR A 34 20.17 7.08 6.62
CA THR A 34 20.13 8.41 7.25
C THR A 34 19.59 8.29 8.67
N ASP A 35 20.47 8.39 9.67
CA ASP A 35 20.08 8.49 11.08
C ASP A 35 19.89 9.95 11.49
N THR A 36 18.81 10.55 11.00
CA THR A 36 18.35 11.87 11.45
C THR A 36 17.07 11.72 12.27
N SER A 37 17.05 12.38 13.43
CA SER A 37 15.88 12.42 14.34
C SER A 37 14.62 12.94 13.64
N PHE A 38 14.77 13.80 12.63
CA PHE A 38 13.67 14.29 11.82
C PHE A 38 12.93 13.15 11.09
N LEU A 39 13.61 12.11 10.60
CA LEU A 39 12.93 11.04 9.85
C LEU A 39 12.29 9.96 10.74
N HIS A 40 12.43 10.06 12.07
CA HIS A 40 11.92 9.05 13.00
C HIS A 40 10.39 8.88 12.90
N PHE A 41 9.64 9.94 12.61
CA PHE A 41 8.19 9.87 12.47
C PHE A 41 7.73 9.03 11.26
N LEU A 42 8.62 8.76 10.29
CA LEU A 42 8.38 7.91 9.12
C LEU A 42 8.73 6.43 9.38
N ARG A 43 9.36 6.10 10.51
CA ARG A 43 9.76 4.74 10.86
C ARG A 43 8.61 4.04 11.59
N LEU A 44 7.82 3.25 10.85
CA LEU A 44 6.66 2.52 11.37
C LEU A 44 6.95 1.68 12.64
N PRO A 45 8.11 0.99 12.77
CA PRO A 45 8.43 0.28 14.00
C PRO A 45 8.58 1.18 15.22
N LEU A 46 9.11 2.41 15.06
CA LEU A 46 9.19 3.36 16.16
C LEU A 46 7.80 3.84 16.56
N PHE A 47 6.94 4.15 15.59
CA PHE A 47 5.54 4.49 15.85
C PHE A 47 4.83 3.42 16.69
N PHE A 48 4.98 2.12 16.39
CA PHE A 48 4.37 1.06 17.21
C PHE A 48 4.94 1.01 18.62
N LYS A 49 6.24 1.24 18.77
CA LYS A 49 6.89 1.23 20.08
C LYS A 49 6.41 2.40 20.95
N ASP A 50 6.26 3.57 20.35
CA ASP A 50 5.91 4.81 21.05
C ASP A 50 4.40 4.88 21.36
N SER A 51 3.55 4.32 20.49
CA SER A 51 2.10 4.36 20.65
C SER A 51 1.51 3.21 21.48
N GLN A 52 2.29 2.17 21.81
CA GLN A 52 1.78 0.94 22.45
C GLN A 52 1.00 1.18 23.76
N GLU A 53 1.51 2.04 24.65
CA GLU A 53 0.87 2.32 25.94
C GLU A 53 -0.43 3.10 25.77
N SER A 54 -0.46 4.00 24.77
CA SER A 54 -1.62 4.85 24.49
C SER A 54 -2.74 4.12 23.77
N LEU A 55 -2.39 3.15 22.91
CA LEU A 55 -3.34 2.35 22.13
C LEU A 55 -3.74 1.04 22.82
N GLY A 56 -2.99 0.59 23.83
CA GLY A 56 -3.23 -0.69 24.50
C GLY A 56 -2.95 -1.90 23.62
N VAL A 57 -2.15 -1.73 22.56
CA VAL A 57 -1.79 -2.79 21.61
C VAL A 57 -0.31 -3.15 21.77
N SER A 58 -0.02 -4.45 21.88
CA SER A 58 1.36 -4.93 22.02
C SER A 58 2.23 -4.57 20.80
N TYR A 59 3.41 -4.02 21.06
CA TYR A 59 4.42 -3.74 20.04
C TYR A 59 4.72 -4.96 19.15
N ILE A 60 4.90 -6.14 19.76
CA ILE A 60 5.24 -7.38 19.03
C ILE A 60 4.11 -7.77 18.07
N SER A 61 2.85 -7.67 18.53
CA SER A 61 1.69 -8.00 17.71
C SER A 61 1.56 -7.02 16.54
N SER A 62 1.66 -5.71 16.80
CA SER A 62 1.61 -4.69 15.75
C SER A 62 2.72 -4.84 14.72
N LEU A 63 3.95 -5.12 15.18
CA LEU A 63 5.10 -5.33 14.30
C LEU A 63 4.93 -6.58 13.43
N THR A 64 4.37 -7.66 14.01
CA THR A 64 4.10 -8.91 13.27
C THR A 64 3.06 -8.68 12.19
N VAL A 65 1.92 -8.05 12.54
CA VAL A 65 0.86 -7.69 11.57
C VAL A 65 1.45 -6.82 10.46
N TYR A 66 2.25 -5.81 10.81
CA TYR A 66 2.93 -4.97 9.84
C TYR A 66 3.79 -5.78 8.86
N HIS A 67 4.65 -6.68 9.34
CA HIS A 67 5.51 -7.46 8.44
C HIS A 67 4.69 -8.35 7.48
N PHE A 68 3.64 -8.98 7.97
CA PHE A 68 2.73 -9.76 7.11
C PHE A 68 2.04 -8.88 6.08
N THR A 69 1.51 -7.74 6.49
CA THR A 69 0.85 -6.79 5.59
C THR A 69 1.83 -6.21 4.56
N PHE A 70 3.06 -5.89 4.95
CA PHE A 70 4.09 -5.38 4.06
C PHE A 70 4.54 -6.42 3.03
N ALA A 71 4.73 -7.67 3.46
CA ALA A 71 5.04 -8.76 2.54
C ALA A 71 3.90 -8.97 1.52
N TYR A 72 2.65 -8.90 1.98
CA TYR A 72 1.49 -9.02 1.11
C TYR A 72 1.37 -7.84 0.14
N PHE A 73 1.64 -6.62 0.61
CA PHE A 73 1.71 -5.42 -0.22
C PHE A 73 2.70 -5.62 -1.37
N ILE A 74 3.93 -6.07 -1.10
CA ILE A 74 4.93 -6.34 -2.13
C ILE A 74 4.42 -7.37 -3.14
N LEU A 75 3.72 -8.41 -2.68
CA LEU A 75 3.18 -9.45 -3.54
C LEU A 75 2.10 -8.89 -4.48
N ILE A 76 1.11 -8.15 -3.97
CA ILE A 76 0.07 -7.51 -4.80
C ILE A 76 0.73 -6.59 -5.83
N PHE A 77 1.58 -5.66 -5.35
CA PHE A 77 2.25 -4.69 -6.24
C PHE A 77 3.08 -5.38 -7.33
N GLY A 78 3.77 -6.47 -6.97
CA GLY A 78 4.55 -7.26 -7.92
C GLY A 78 3.66 -7.93 -8.97
N VAL A 79 2.53 -8.50 -8.56
CA VAL A 79 1.55 -9.10 -9.48
C VAL A 79 0.98 -8.04 -10.42
N ASP A 80 0.56 -6.88 -9.92
CA ASP A 80 0.00 -5.80 -10.74
C ASP A 80 1.00 -5.29 -11.78
N ILE A 81 2.26 -5.05 -11.36
CA ILE A 81 3.32 -4.65 -12.28
C ILE A 81 3.52 -5.71 -13.36
N VAL A 82 3.71 -6.98 -12.98
CA VAL A 82 3.94 -8.07 -13.94
C VAL A 82 2.74 -8.23 -14.88
N SER A 83 1.51 -8.13 -14.36
CA SER A 83 0.26 -8.14 -15.12
C SER A 83 0.22 -7.01 -16.15
N PHE A 84 0.49 -5.77 -15.73
CA PHE A 84 0.46 -4.62 -16.63
C PHE A 84 1.52 -4.72 -17.72
N PHE A 85 2.74 -5.15 -17.42
CA PHE A 85 3.77 -5.33 -18.44
C PHE A 85 3.44 -6.46 -19.42
N ASN A 86 2.74 -7.49 -18.95
CA ASN A 86 2.35 -8.66 -19.73
C ASN A 86 0.84 -8.69 -20.01
N TYR A 87 0.23 -7.53 -20.30
CA TYR A 87 -1.22 -7.37 -20.38
C TYR A 87 -1.93 -8.33 -21.37
N SER A 88 -1.22 -8.86 -22.37
CA SER A 88 -1.78 -9.88 -23.27
C SER A 88 -2.05 -11.23 -22.60
N ASN A 89 -1.51 -11.48 -21.40
CA ASN A 89 -1.67 -12.72 -20.67
C ASN A 89 -2.92 -12.68 -19.79
N GLU A 90 -3.93 -13.46 -20.15
CA GLU A 90 -5.20 -13.52 -19.44
C GLU A 90 -5.07 -14.07 -18.01
N PHE A 91 -4.18 -15.05 -17.79
CA PHE A 91 -3.94 -15.59 -16.46
C PHE A 91 -3.41 -14.52 -15.51
N LEU A 92 -2.44 -13.72 -15.96
CA LEU A 92 -1.87 -12.64 -15.14
C LEU A 92 -2.89 -11.55 -14.84
N ARG A 93 -3.74 -11.17 -15.80
CA ARG A 93 -4.83 -10.21 -15.58
C ARG A 93 -5.86 -10.71 -14.57
N ARG A 94 -6.26 -11.98 -14.67
CA ARG A 94 -7.18 -12.58 -13.69
C ARG A 94 -6.54 -12.65 -12.30
N LEU A 95 -5.26 -13.04 -12.22
CA LEU A 95 -4.53 -13.07 -10.97
C LEU A 95 -4.46 -11.67 -10.33
N SER A 96 -4.15 -10.65 -11.14
CA SER A 96 -4.16 -9.23 -10.77
C SER A 96 -5.48 -8.85 -10.13
N LEU A 97 -6.60 -9.04 -10.84
CA LEU A 97 -7.95 -8.78 -10.33
C LEU A 97 -8.23 -9.43 -8.97
N TRP A 98 -7.90 -10.71 -8.82
CA TRP A 98 -8.07 -11.41 -7.54
C TRP A 98 -7.21 -10.80 -6.45
N THR A 99 -5.93 -10.52 -6.73
CA THR A 99 -5.02 -9.93 -5.75
C THR A 99 -5.43 -8.53 -5.33
N THR A 100 -5.98 -7.72 -6.24
CA THR A 100 -6.49 -6.38 -5.92
C THR A 100 -7.72 -6.44 -5.01
N VAL A 101 -8.61 -7.44 -5.17
CA VAL A 101 -9.73 -7.63 -4.23
C VAL A 101 -9.24 -7.94 -2.82
N PHE A 102 -8.20 -8.77 -2.68
CA PHE A 102 -7.58 -9.02 -1.37
C PHE A 102 -6.83 -7.78 -0.85
N GLY A 103 -6.20 -7.01 -1.72
CA GLY A 103 -5.58 -5.72 -1.42
C GLY A 103 -6.54 -4.77 -0.74
N PHE A 104 -7.76 -4.66 -1.27
CA PHE A 104 -8.81 -3.80 -0.72
C PHE A 104 -9.10 -4.11 0.75
N ALA A 105 -9.23 -5.38 1.10
CA ALA A 105 -9.48 -5.78 2.49
C ALA A 105 -8.31 -5.40 3.41
N ILE A 106 -7.08 -5.63 2.95
CA ILE A 106 -5.88 -5.38 3.75
C ILE A 106 -5.61 -3.89 3.92
N PHE A 107 -5.62 -3.11 2.84
CA PHE A 107 -5.46 -1.66 2.91
C PHE A 107 -6.61 -0.99 3.65
N GLY A 108 -7.83 -1.53 3.52
CA GLY A 108 -8.98 -1.09 4.31
C GLY A 108 -8.77 -1.28 5.81
N LEU A 109 -8.27 -2.44 6.24
CA LEU A 109 -7.94 -2.69 7.65
C LEU A 109 -6.81 -1.78 8.15
N MET A 110 -5.76 -1.56 7.36
CA MET A 110 -4.69 -0.61 7.71
C MET A 110 -5.23 0.82 7.85
N LEU A 111 -6.07 1.24 6.92
CA LEU A 111 -6.69 2.56 6.92
C LEU A 111 -7.49 2.78 8.21
N LEU A 112 -8.32 1.79 8.60
CA LEU A 112 -9.08 1.83 9.83
C LEU A 112 -8.18 1.84 11.07
N TYR A 113 -7.10 1.06 11.07
CA TYR A 113 -6.13 1.04 12.17
C TYR A 113 -5.45 2.41 12.38
N PHE A 114 -5.00 3.07 11.32
CA PHE A 114 -4.37 4.38 11.44
C PHE A 114 -5.38 5.49 11.73
N LEU A 115 -6.61 5.38 11.23
CA LEU A 115 -7.69 6.29 11.61
C LEU A 115 -8.01 6.17 13.11
N TYR A 116 -8.15 4.94 13.61
CA TYR A 116 -8.32 4.67 15.03
C TYR A 116 -7.15 5.27 15.84
N SER A 117 -5.92 4.99 15.41
CA SER A 117 -4.72 5.48 16.08
C SER A 117 -4.68 7.02 16.12
N LEU A 118 -5.01 7.67 15.00
CA LEU A 118 -5.06 9.12 14.91
C LEU A 118 -6.08 9.72 15.89
N VAL A 119 -7.30 9.18 15.93
CA VAL A 119 -8.36 9.66 16.83
C VAL A 119 -7.96 9.52 18.30
N PHE A 120 -7.33 8.40 18.67
CA PHE A 120 -6.93 8.14 20.06
C PHE A 120 -5.68 8.90 20.50
N LEU A 121 -4.74 9.17 19.59
CA LEU A 121 -3.48 9.85 19.88
C LEU A 121 -3.58 11.37 19.79
N TRP A 122 -4.57 11.91 19.06
CA TRP A 122 -4.70 13.35 18.79
C TRP A 122 -4.61 14.25 20.04
N SER A 123 -5.16 13.79 21.17
CA SER A 123 -5.16 14.53 22.44
C SER A 123 -4.09 14.08 23.44
N LYS A 124 -3.34 13.02 23.15
CA LYS A 124 -2.40 12.38 24.09
C LYS A 124 -0.93 12.59 23.70
N ASP A 125 -0.63 12.47 22.41
CA ASP A 125 0.72 12.55 21.88
C ASP A 125 0.69 13.12 20.46
N ALA A 126 1.02 14.40 20.34
CA ALA A 126 1.01 15.11 19.06
C ALA A 126 2.00 14.53 18.04
N SER A 127 3.15 13.99 18.49
CA SER A 127 4.15 13.40 17.61
C SER A 127 3.63 12.08 17.02
N SER A 128 3.14 11.19 17.87
CA SER A 128 2.55 9.92 17.41
C SER A 128 1.26 10.14 16.62
N ALA A 129 0.45 11.14 16.95
CA ALA A 129 -0.72 11.52 16.14
C ALA A 129 -0.32 12.01 14.74
N PHE A 130 0.74 12.80 14.62
CA PHE A 130 1.26 13.24 13.33
C PHE A 130 1.78 12.07 12.49
N SER A 131 2.52 11.13 13.09
CA SER A 131 2.89 9.87 12.43
C SER A 131 1.67 9.08 11.96
N ALA A 132 0.66 8.91 12.83
CA ALA A 132 -0.58 8.20 12.49
C ALA A 132 -1.30 8.85 11.30
N LEU A 133 -1.32 10.19 11.23
CA LEU A 133 -1.88 10.92 10.09
C LEU A 133 -1.13 10.62 8.79
N ILE A 134 0.20 10.62 8.81
CA ILE A 134 1.01 10.31 7.62
C ILE A 134 0.72 8.89 7.14
N PHE A 135 0.73 7.91 8.05
CA PHE A 135 0.46 6.52 7.69
C PHE A 135 -0.99 6.29 7.27
N PHE A 136 -1.95 7.03 7.84
CA PHE A 136 -3.34 7.06 7.37
C PHE A 136 -3.43 7.57 5.94
N LEU A 137 -2.79 8.70 5.62
CA LEU A 137 -2.79 9.26 4.26
C LEU A 137 -2.12 8.32 3.25
N LEU A 138 -1.03 7.66 3.65
CA LEU A 138 -0.37 6.66 2.82
C LEU A 138 -1.27 5.44 2.57
N ALA A 139 -1.90 4.91 3.63
CA ALA A 139 -2.84 3.79 3.51
C ALA A 139 -4.04 4.17 2.64
N LEU A 140 -4.56 5.40 2.76
CA LEU A 140 -5.65 5.91 1.93
C LEU A 140 -5.25 5.99 0.47
N PHE A 141 -4.06 6.53 0.18
CA PHE A 141 -3.53 6.58 -1.18
C PHE A 141 -3.41 5.20 -1.80
N LEU A 142 -2.84 4.22 -1.07
CA LEU A 142 -2.71 2.85 -1.54
C LEU A 142 -4.07 2.17 -1.75
N PHE A 143 -5.00 2.35 -0.82
CA PHE A 143 -6.37 1.85 -0.94
C PHE A 143 -7.08 2.39 -2.18
N LEU A 144 -6.96 3.69 -2.45
CA LEU A 144 -7.56 4.31 -3.64
C LEU A 144 -6.88 3.84 -4.93
N LEU A 145 -5.56 3.66 -4.92
CA LEU A 145 -4.82 3.13 -6.08
C LEU A 145 -5.27 1.71 -6.42
N ASP A 146 -5.42 0.87 -5.40
CA ASP A 146 -5.88 -0.51 -5.51
C ASP A 146 -7.34 -0.55 -6.04
N LEU A 147 -8.22 0.29 -5.49
CA LEU A 147 -9.59 0.46 -6.00
C LEU A 147 -9.64 0.90 -7.47
N ILE A 148 -8.84 1.90 -7.85
CA ILE A 148 -8.76 2.36 -9.24
C ILE A 148 -8.24 1.24 -10.15
N THR A 149 -7.25 0.48 -9.68
CA THR A 149 -6.68 -0.66 -10.40
C THR A 149 -7.77 -1.70 -10.69
N TYR A 150 -8.51 -2.10 -9.66
CA TYR A 150 -9.63 -3.03 -9.79
C TYR A 150 -10.67 -2.53 -10.80
N LEU A 151 -11.13 -1.28 -10.67
CA LEU A 151 -12.14 -0.71 -11.55
C LEU A 151 -11.70 -0.67 -13.02
N VAL A 152 -10.42 -0.35 -13.27
CA VAL A 152 -9.85 -0.35 -14.61
C VAL A 152 -9.79 -1.79 -15.15
N GLU A 153 -9.23 -2.73 -14.40
CA GLU A 153 -9.10 -4.12 -14.87
C GLU A 153 -10.45 -4.82 -15.07
N GLU A 154 -11.43 -4.55 -14.20
CA GLU A 154 -12.78 -5.10 -14.31
C GLU A 154 -13.47 -4.57 -15.57
N ARG A 155 -13.37 -3.26 -15.82
CA ARG A 155 -13.93 -2.64 -17.02
C ARG A 155 -13.33 -3.24 -18.29
N GLU A 156 -12.01 -3.32 -18.37
CA GLU A 156 -11.34 -3.87 -19.55
C GLU A 156 -11.64 -5.37 -19.74
N THR A 157 -11.90 -6.11 -18.66
CA THR A 157 -12.30 -7.52 -18.74
C THR A 157 -13.75 -7.69 -19.19
N LYS A 158 -14.66 -6.82 -18.74
CA LYS A 158 -16.07 -6.82 -19.18
C LYS A 158 -16.26 -6.41 -20.64
N LEU A 159 -15.40 -5.53 -21.16
CA LEU A 159 -15.42 -5.13 -22.58
C LEU A 159 -14.94 -6.23 -23.54
N GLU A 160 -14.40 -7.33 -23.01
CA GLU A 160 -13.87 -8.46 -23.80
C GLU A 160 -14.83 -9.65 -23.88
N VAL A 161 -15.95 -9.63 -23.15
CA VAL A 161 -17.03 -10.64 -23.17
C VAL A 161 -18.18 -10.12 -24.03
#